data_AF-A0A535SLL3-F1
#
_entry.id   AF-A0A535SLL3-F1
#
_cell.length_a   1.000
_cell.length_b   1.000
_cell.length_c   1.000
_cell.angle_alpha   90.00
_cell.angle_beta   90.00
_cell.angle_gamma   90.00
#
_symmetry.space_group_name_H-M   'P 1'
#
loop_
_entity.id
_entity.type
_entity.pdbx_description
1 polymer ?
#
loop_
_entity_poly.entity_id
_entity_poly.type
_entity_poly.pdbx_seq_one_letter_code
_entity_poly.pdbx_strand_id
1 'polypeptide(L)'
;MLVGCLTVSVLPLAASAQLPDPALTLTVDDDGMQCFASFTSIQAAVDVAPSGSTILVCDGTYVEQVVINNKTLTLQASADPTQHAIVQAPLMMTDPKAIIRVTGPLAMNVTIDGFIITGPGPGGCGSIESGIRVDGGAAATIEHNLIQHIRDDPFSGCQNGIGIRVGRQSDNTIGMASIDENTIEDYQKGGIVVDGVVAGISSTAVITNNIVTGAGRTEIIGQNGIQVSRGAMVPPTNLHGNTVMGNFYWNRSATTIPAVATGVLYFHAGEPGYEGPINSTNKIRHNQVNVSVIP
;
A
#
# COMPACT_ATOMS: atom_id res chain seq x y z
N MET A 1 -43.89 34.87 -48.53
CA MET A 1 -43.33 35.49 -47.32
C MET A 1 -42.38 34.46 -46.70
N LEU A 2 -41.09 34.50 -47.07
CA LEU A 2 -40.06 33.62 -46.50
C LEU A 2 -39.43 34.33 -45.30
N VAL A 3 -39.52 33.73 -44.11
CA VAL A 3 -38.84 34.20 -42.91
C VAL A 3 -37.53 33.44 -42.80
N GLY A 4 -36.40 34.12 -42.98
CA GLY A 4 -35.07 33.57 -42.78
C GLY A 4 -34.73 33.52 -41.30
N CYS A 5 -34.50 32.32 -40.75
CA CYS A 5 -34.04 32.11 -39.39
C CYS A 5 -32.50 32.19 -39.39
N LEU A 6 -31.94 33.19 -38.70
CA LEU A 6 -30.50 33.38 -38.56
C LEU A 6 -30.03 32.57 -37.34
N THR A 7 -29.31 31.47 -37.55
CA THR A 7 -28.67 30.73 -36.47
C THR A 7 -27.30 31.32 -36.18
N VAL A 8 -27.09 31.84 -34.97
CA VAL A 8 -25.77 32.25 -34.48
C VAL A 8 -25.06 31.00 -33.98
N SER A 9 -24.03 30.55 -34.69
CA SER A 9 -23.15 29.49 -34.22
C SER A 9 -22.15 30.06 -33.22
N VAL A 10 -22.21 29.58 -31.98
CA VAL A 10 -21.15 29.81 -30.99
C VAL A 10 -20.12 28.69 -31.19
N LEU A 11 -18.94 29.04 -31.70
CA LEU A 11 -17.80 28.12 -31.75
C LEU A 11 -17.36 27.82 -30.32
N PRO A 12 -17.27 26.55 -29.89
CA PRO A 12 -16.73 26.23 -28.57
C PRO A 12 -15.25 26.62 -28.53
N LEU A 13 -14.88 27.34 -27.46
CA LEU A 13 -13.50 27.69 -27.16
C LEU A 13 -12.73 26.38 -26.93
N ALA A 14 -11.86 26.00 -27.86
CA ALA A 14 -10.99 24.85 -27.66
C ALA A 14 -10.09 25.12 -26.45
N ALA A 15 -10.23 24.31 -25.40
CA ALA A 15 -9.26 24.29 -24.32
C ALA A 15 -7.90 23.95 -24.93
N SER A 16 -6.93 24.85 -24.75
CA SER A 16 -5.53 24.55 -25.05
C SER A 16 -5.13 23.35 -24.18
N ALA A 17 -4.86 22.21 -24.81
CA ALA A 17 -4.17 21.12 -24.14
C ALA A 17 -2.74 21.62 -23.89
N GLN A 18 -2.46 22.05 -22.67
CA GLN A 18 -1.09 22.28 -22.20
C GLN A 18 -0.32 20.98 -22.44
N LEU A 19 0.81 21.06 -23.14
CA LEU A 19 1.72 19.91 -23.24
C LEU A 19 2.10 19.52 -21.81
N PRO A 20 2.09 18.22 -21.45
CA PRO A 20 2.48 17.80 -20.12
C PRO A 20 3.89 18.34 -19.81
N ASP A 21 4.05 18.93 -18.63
CA ASP A 21 5.35 19.41 -18.16
C ASP A 21 6.37 18.27 -18.20
N PRO A 22 7.63 18.54 -18.58
CA PRO A 22 8.63 17.50 -18.67
C PRO A 22 8.84 16.85 -17.30
N ALA A 23 8.99 15.52 -17.29
CA ALA A 23 9.39 14.80 -16.09
C ALA A 23 10.72 15.36 -15.55
N LEU A 24 10.79 15.55 -14.24
CA LEU A 24 11.97 16.08 -13.53
C LEU A 24 12.52 15.05 -12.54
N THR A 25 13.79 15.20 -12.18
CA THR A 25 14.33 14.58 -10.96
C THR A 25 14.38 15.65 -9.89
N LEU A 26 13.63 15.46 -8.79
CA LEU A 26 13.66 16.31 -7.62
C LEU A 26 14.36 15.57 -6.49
N THR A 27 15.33 16.21 -5.85
CA THR A 27 16.08 15.62 -4.74
C THR A 27 15.56 16.15 -3.41
N VAL A 28 15.42 15.27 -2.43
CA VAL A 28 14.95 15.54 -1.06
C VAL A 28 16.02 15.13 -0.05
N ASP A 29 16.29 16.01 0.91
CA ASP A 29 17.22 15.80 2.02
C ASP A 29 16.66 16.53 3.26
N ASP A 30 16.37 15.81 4.35
CA ASP A 30 15.68 16.35 5.52
C ASP A 30 16.47 17.45 6.24
N ASP A 31 17.81 17.37 6.24
CA ASP A 31 18.70 18.32 6.91
C ASP A 31 19.66 19.06 5.95
N GLY A 32 19.71 18.63 4.68
CA GLY A 32 20.53 19.23 3.62
C GLY A 32 22.00 18.84 3.69
N MET A 33 22.36 17.77 4.41
CA MET A 33 23.75 17.36 4.61
C MET A 33 24.18 16.16 3.77
N GLN A 34 23.28 15.24 3.41
CA GLN A 34 23.61 13.98 2.73
C GLN A 34 23.69 14.19 1.21
N CYS A 35 22.93 15.14 0.66
CA CYS A 35 22.97 15.46 -0.76
C CYS A 35 22.52 16.90 -1.07
N PHE A 36 22.80 17.37 -2.29
CA PHE A 36 22.31 18.68 -2.73
C PHE A 36 20.82 18.58 -3.12
N ALA A 37 19.95 18.93 -2.18
CA ALA A 37 18.50 18.88 -2.35
C ALA A 37 17.83 20.25 -2.37
N SER A 38 16.73 20.33 -3.11
CA SER A 38 15.87 21.53 -3.18
C SER A 38 14.69 21.47 -2.22
N PHE A 39 14.49 20.33 -1.55
CA PHE A 39 13.37 20.06 -0.66
C PHE A 39 13.85 19.36 0.60
N THR A 40 13.22 19.68 1.72
CA THR A 40 13.46 19.05 3.03
C THR A 40 12.32 18.15 3.49
N SER A 41 11.30 17.94 2.64
CA SER A 41 10.23 16.96 2.88
C SER A 41 9.85 16.29 1.56
N ILE A 42 9.45 15.04 1.65
CA ILE A 42 9.03 14.24 0.51
C ILE A 42 7.73 14.81 -0.06
N GLN A 43 6.77 15.16 0.80
CA GLN A 43 5.49 15.71 0.35
C GLN A 43 5.67 17.01 -0.45
N ALA A 44 6.55 17.92 -0.03
CA ALA A 44 6.77 19.18 -0.76
C ALA A 44 7.31 18.93 -2.18
N ALA A 45 8.20 17.94 -2.35
CA ALA A 45 8.70 17.56 -3.66
C ALA A 45 7.61 16.87 -4.50
N VAL A 46 6.82 15.99 -3.88
CA VAL A 46 5.66 15.34 -4.51
C VAL A 46 4.65 16.37 -5.00
N ASP A 47 4.35 17.42 -4.23
CA ASP A 47 3.36 18.43 -4.57
C ASP A 47 3.70 19.16 -5.88
N VAL A 48 4.97 19.54 -6.04
CA VAL A 48 5.45 20.33 -7.19
C VAL A 48 5.87 19.48 -8.39
N ALA A 49 6.18 18.20 -8.20
CA ALA A 49 6.63 17.33 -9.29
C ALA A 49 5.60 17.22 -10.42
N PRO A 50 5.97 17.42 -11.69
CA PRO A 50 5.16 16.99 -12.83
C PRO A 50 4.92 15.48 -12.82
N SER A 51 3.82 15.02 -13.43
CA SER A 51 3.59 13.59 -13.62
C SER A 51 4.71 12.96 -14.48
N GLY A 52 5.18 11.78 -14.09
CA GLY A 52 6.34 11.10 -14.67
C GLY A 52 7.67 11.46 -14.01
N SER A 53 7.69 12.38 -13.04
CA SER A 53 8.91 12.77 -12.33
C SER A 53 9.44 11.67 -11.40
N THR A 54 10.72 11.79 -11.06
CA THR A 54 11.38 11.01 -10.01
C THR A 54 11.66 11.91 -8.80
N ILE A 55 11.27 11.45 -7.62
CA ILE A 55 11.67 12.02 -6.33
C ILE A 55 12.76 11.12 -5.78
N LEU A 56 14.00 11.62 -5.78
CA LEU A 56 15.15 10.94 -5.19
C LEU A 56 15.31 11.41 -3.75
N VAL A 57 15.17 10.48 -2.80
CA VAL A 57 15.22 10.77 -1.37
C VAL A 57 16.55 10.27 -0.80
N CYS A 58 17.28 11.17 -0.14
CA CYS A 58 18.57 10.87 0.45
C CYS A 58 18.41 10.19 1.81
N ASP A 59 19.54 9.70 2.36
CA ASP A 59 19.58 9.17 3.72
C ASP A 59 19.07 10.20 4.71
N GLY A 60 18.16 9.82 5.60
CA GLY A 60 17.46 10.76 6.46
C GLY A 60 16.18 10.19 7.07
N THR A 61 15.61 10.90 8.05
CA THR A 61 14.36 10.51 8.69
C THR A 61 13.26 11.54 8.44
N TYR A 62 12.32 11.14 7.59
CA TYR A 62 11.18 11.95 7.16
C TYR A 62 9.95 11.60 8.00
N VAL A 63 9.70 12.40 9.04
CA VAL A 63 8.53 12.24 9.93
C VAL A 63 7.31 12.92 9.31
N GLU A 64 6.68 12.24 8.35
CA GLU A 64 5.56 12.78 7.57
C GLU A 64 4.62 11.70 7.03
N GLN A 65 3.49 12.14 6.46
CA GLN A 65 2.69 11.30 5.57
C GLN A 65 2.86 11.80 4.14
N VAL A 66 3.00 10.87 3.20
CA VAL A 66 3.16 11.16 1.78
C VAL A 66 1.90 10.73 1.02
N VAL A 67 1.24 11.66 0.36
CA VAL A 67 0.06 11.43 -0.47
C VAL A 67 0.40 11.77 -1.92
N ILE A 68 0.39 10.74 -2.77
CA ILE A 68 0.55 10.85 -4.21
C ILE A 68 -0.83 10.70 -4.84
N ASN A 69 -1.39 11.83 -5.28
CA ASN A 69 -2.76 11.92 -5.78
C ASN A 69 -2.79 12.30 -7.26
N ASN A 70 -3.45 11.48 -8.10
CA ASN A 70 -3.66 11.74 -9.53
C ASN A 70 -2.36 12.01 -10.31
N LYS A 71 -1.27 11.31 -9.97
CA LYS A 71 0.07 11.56 -10.53
C LYS A 71 0.83 10.24 -10.69
N THR A 72 1.49 10.06 -11.83
CA THR A 72 2.50 9.01 -12.03
C THR A 72 3.82 9.54 -11.50
N LEU A 73 4.55 8.75 -10.71
CA LEU A 73 5.77 9.22 -10.05
C LEU A 73 6.66 8.02 -9.71
N THR A 74 7.97 8.22 -9.74
CA THR A 74 8.92 7.32 -9.09
C THR A 74 9.34 7.96 -7.78
N LEU A 75 9.02 7.34 -6.64
CA LEU A 75 9.56 7.69 -5.34
C LEU A 75 10.65 6.67 -5.03
N GLN A 76 11.90 7.13 -4.96
CA GLN A 76 13.07 6.24 -4.88
C GLN A 76 14.04 6.73 -3.80
N ALA A 77 14.40 5.82 -2.89
CA ALA A 77 15.50 6.02 -1.97
C ALA A 77 16.85 5.85 -2.71
N SER A 78 17.93 6.32 -2.11
CA SER A 78 19.28 6.14 -2.65
C SER A 78 19.58 4.65 -2.95
N ALA A 79 20.15 4.38 -4.13
CA ALA A 79 20.59 3.03 -4.51
C ALA A 79 21.86 2.56 -3.76
N ASP A 80 22.47 3.44 -2.95
CA ASP A 80 23.57 3.09 -2.07
C ASP A 80 23.03 2.31 -0.87
N PRO A 81 23.43 1.04 -0.67
CA PRO A 81 22.90 0.19 0.41
C PRO A 81 23.32 0.66 1.81
N THR A 82 24.21 1.67 1.93
CA THR A 82 24.58 2.29 3.20
C THR A 82 23.73 3.50 3.58
N GLN A 83 22.84 3.92 2.67
CA GLN A 83 21.93 5.04 2.83
C GLN A 83 20.51 4.52 3.02
N HIS A 84 19.78 5.08 3.97
CA HIS A 84 18.44 4.66 4.33
C HIS A 84 17.51 5.87 4.45
N ALA A 85 16.66 6.06 3.45
CA ALA A 85 15.54 7.00 3.57
C ALA A 85 14.43 6.36 4.42
N ILE A 86 14.21 6.91 5.63
CA ILE A 86 13.21 6.42 6.57
C ILE A 86 11.98 7.32 6.50
N VAL A 87 10.83 6.79 6.09
CA VAL A 87 9.53 7.49 6.20
C VAL A 87 8.83 7.00 7.47
N GLN A 88 8.78 7.87 8.48
CA GLN A 88 8.29 7.55 9.81
C GLN A 88 6.91 8.16 10.06
N ALA A 89 6.01 7.39 10.66
CA ALA A 89 4.70 7.88 11.06
C ALA A 89 4.79 9.13 11.98
N PRO A 90 4.11 10.23 11.65
CA PRO A 90 4.11 11.42 12.49
C PRO A 90 3.28 11.26 13.77
N LEU A 91 3.49 12.18 14.71
CA LEU A 91 2.74 12.29 15.97
C LEU A 91 1.23 12.52 15.77
N MET A 92 0.83 12.96 14.58
CA MET A 92 -0.57 13.17 14.20
C MET A 92 -0.80 12.60 12.82
N MET A 93 -1.58 11.52 12.74
CA MET A 93 -1.96 10.88 11.49
C MET A 93 -3.31 11.41 11.00
N THR A 94 -3.35 11.86 9.76
CA THR A 94 -4.56 12.25 9.04
C THR A 94 -5.17 11.05 8.31
N ASP A 95 -6.50 10.99 8.24
CA ASP A 95 -7.21 9.91 7.56
C ASP A 95 -6.83 9.84 6.07
N PRO A 96 -6.60 8.64 5.51
CA PRO A 96 -6.93 7.33 6.07
C PRO A 96 -5.80 6.67 6.90
N LYS A 97 -4.92 7.46 7.51
CA LYS A 97 -3.83 7.03 8.41
C LYS A 97 -2.85 6.05 7.78
N ALA A 98 -2.51 6.30 6.51
CA ALA A 98 -1.42 5.63 5.81
C ALA A 98 -0.15 6.49 5.87
N ILE A 99 1.02 5.89 6.05
CA ILE A 99 2.30 6.62 5.96
C ILE A 99 2.53 7.09 4.52
N ILE A 100 2.40 6.17 3.56
CA ILE A 100 2.40 6.50 2.13
C ILE A 100 1.05 6.10 1.53
N ARG A 101 0.38 7.03 0.85
CA ARG A 101 -0.87 6.78 0.13
C ARG A 101 -0.72 7.12 -1.35
N VAL A 102 -0.99 6.14 -2.21
CA VAL A 102 -1.12 6.28 -3.65
C VAL A 102 -2.61 6.23 -3.99
N THR A 103 -3.13 7.30 -4.61
CA THR A 103 -4.56 7.41 -4.92
C THR A 103 -4.81 8.16 -6.22
N GLY A 104 -5.87 7.77 -6.93
CA GLY A 104 -6.29 8.42 -8.18
C GLY A 104 -6.83 7.43 -9.20
N PRO A 105 -7.11 7.84 -10.44
CA PRO A 105 -7.86 7.05 -11.40
C PRO A 105 -7.09 5.83 -11.90
N LEU A 106 -7.81 4.94 -12.58
CA LEU A 106 -7.22 3.83 -13.32
C LEU A 106 -6.10 4.31 -14.27
N ALA A 107 -5.07 3.48 -14.44
CA ALA A 107 -3.91 3.70 -15.32
C ALA A 107 -2.88 4.76 -14.88
N MET A 108 -2.94 5.27 -13.64
CA MET A 108 -1.77 5.89 -13.01
C MET A 108 -0.90 4.83 -12.34
N ASN A 109 0.43 4.98 -12.42
CA ASN A 109 1.37 4.09 -11.76
C ASN A 109 2.36 4.88 -10.91
N VAL A 110 2.63 4.40 -9.71
CA VAL A 110 3.66 4.96 -8.84
C VAL A 110 4.65 3.87 -8.50
N THR A 111 5.95 4.14 -8.61
CA THR A 111 6.98 3.26 -8.06
C THR A 111 7.38 3.75 -6.67
N ILE A 112 7.48 2.84 -5.70
CA ILE A 112 8.00 3.08 -4.35
C ILE A 112 9.12 2.07 -4.13
N ASP A 113 10.37 2.55 -4.12
CA ASP A 113 11.57 1.71 -4.18
C ASP A 113 12.59 2.07 -3.09
N GLY A 114 13.03 1.07 -2.32
CA GLY A 114 14.20 1.15 -1.45
C GLY A 114 14.03 1.83 -0.08
N PHE A 115 12.80 2.11 0.37
CA PHE A 115 12.57 2.83 1.63
C PHE A 115 12.54 1.92 2.87
N ILE A 116 12.86 2.51 4.01
CA ILE A 116 12.36 2.04 5.30
C ILE A 116 11.07 2.81 5.61
N ILE A 117 9.94 2.12 5.78
CA ILE A 117 8.64 2.73 6.09
C ILE A 117 8.20 2.20 7.44
N THR A 118 8.05 3.09 8.43
CA THR A 118 7.93 2.63 9.81
C THR A 118 6.93 3.38 10.67
N GLY A 119 6.18 2.61 11.46
CA GLY A 119 5.44 3.12 12.62
C GLY A 119 6.30 3.07 13.90
N PRO A 120 5.69 2.86 15.08
CA PRO A 120 4.26 2.71 15.32
C PRO A 120 3.48 4.00 15.05
N GLY A 121 2.15 3.87 15.00
CA GLY A 121 1.27 5.04 15.05
C GLY A 121 1.34 5.74 16.42
N PRO A 122 0.90 7.00 16.51
CA PRO A 122 1.18 7.87 17.66
C PRO A 122 0.35 7.56 18.92
N GLY A 123 -0.36 6.44 18.98
CA GLY A 123 -1.15 6.10 20.15
C GLY A 123 -1.77 4.72 20.11
N GLY A 124 -2.76 4.50 20.98
CA GLY A 124 -3.52 3.26 21.03
C GLY A 124 -4.51 3.12 19.86
N CYS A 125 -5.26 2.01 19.88
CA CYS A 125 -6.41 1.69 19.03
C CYS A 125 -6.69 2.63 17.83
N GLY A 126 -6.24 2.22 16.63
CA GLY A 126 -6.58 2.92 15.39
C GLY A 126 -5.74 4.17 15.13
N SER A 127 -4.53 4.26 15.68
CA SER A 127 -3.60 5.38 15.47
C SER A 127 -2.91 5.33 14.11
N ILE A 128 -2.75 4.14 13.53
CA ILE A 128 -2.18 3.91 12.18
C ILE A 128 -2.96 2.84 11.44
N GLU A 129 -3.35 3.10 10.20
CA GLU A 129 -4.07 2.11 9.39
C GLU A 129 -3.13 1.25 8.57
N SER A 130 -2.13 1.86 7.92
CA SER A 130 -1.24 1.15 7.03
C SER A 130 0.12 1.82 6.81
N GLY A 131 1.13 1.04 6.41
CA GLY A 131 2.40 1.57 5.93
C GLY A 131 2.19 2.20 4.56
N ILE A 132 1.87 1.36 3.57
CA ILE A 132 1.51 1.80 2.22
C ILE A 132 0.04 1.49 1.95
N ARG A 133 -0.68 2.45 1.37
CA ARG A 133 -2.06 2.27 0.90
C ARG A 133 -2.18 2.66 -0.57
N VAL A 134 -2.69 1.75 -1.39
CA VAL A 134 -3.00 1.97 -2.81
C VAL A 134 -4.50 1.90 -3.00
N ASP A 135 -5.12 3.00 -3.43
CA ASP A 135 -6.57 3.09 -3.61
C ASP A 135 -7.00 4.04 -4.73
N GLY A 136 -8.32 4.31 -4.84
CA GLY A 136 -8.90 5.22 -5.82
C GLY A 136 -8.98 4.68 -7.25
N GLY A 137 -8.43 3.49 -7.50
CA GLY A 137 -8.17 2.96 -8.84
C GLY A 137 -6.70 3.05 -9.27
N ALA A 138 -5.80 3.59 -8.43
CA ALA A 138 -4.40 3.72 -8.77
C ALA A 138 -3.68 2.35 -8.82
N ALA A 139 -2.56 2.31 -9.54
CA ALA A 139 -1.59 1.23 -9.49
C ALA A 139 -0.29 1.67 -8.80
N ALA A 140 0.38 0.74 -8.13
CA ALA A 140 1.73 0.97 -7.63
C ALA A 140 2.66 -0.24 -7.84
N THR A 141 3.91 0.02 -8.18
CA THR A 141 5.02 -0.92 -8.01
C THR A 141 5.68 -0.61 -6.67
N ILE A 142 5.76 -1.61 -5.79
CA ILE A 142 6.30 -1.49 -4.44
C ILE A 142 7.42 -2.52 -4.33
N GLU A 143 8.67 -2.06 -4.29
CA GLU A 143 9.84 -2.95 -4.39
C GLU A 143 10.98 -2.57 -3.44
N HIS A 144 11.72 -3.59 -2.97
CA HIS A 144 12.91 -3.43 -2.12
C HIS A 144 12.72 -2.60 -0.83
N ASN A 145 11.50 -2.51 -0.30
CA ASN A 145 11.23 -1.76 0.92
C ASN A 145 11.33 -2.64 2.17
N LEU A 146 11.73 -2.03 3.29
CA LEU A 146 11.52 -2.55 4.63
C LEU A 146 10.34 -1.83 5.27
N ILE A 147 9.22 -2.53 5.48
CA ILE A 147 7.99 -1.98 6.05
C ILE A 147 7.79 -2.60 7.43
N GLN A 148 7.98 -1.83 8.49
CA GLN A 148 8.07 -2.37 9.85
C GLN A 148 7.27 -1.58 10.89
N HIS A 149 6.85 -2.26 11.95
CA HIS A 149 6.16 -1.65 13.09
C HIS A 149 4.87 -0.91 12.70
N ILE A 150 4.14 -1.44 11.71
CA ILE A 150 2.85 -0.86 11.32
C ILE A 150 1.78 -1.34 12.30
N ARG A 151 1.75 -0.69 13.46
CA ARG A 151 0.95 -1.06 14.62
C ARG A 151 0.67 0.13 15.53
N ASP A 152 -0.34 0.00 16.39
CA ASP A 152 -0.54 0.94 17.48
C ASP A 152 0.56 0.79 18.54
N ASP A 153 0.76 1.84 19.34
CA ASP A 153 1.58 1.81 20.54
C ASP A 153 0.84 2.46 21.72
N PRO A 154 0.38 1.69 22.72
CA PRO A 154 0.58 0.24 22.87
C PRO A 154 -0.19 -0.62 21.85
N PHE A 155 0.35 -1.81 21.54
CA PHE A 155 -0.23 -2.80 20.62
C PHE A 155 -1.70 -3.10 20.95
N SER A 156 -2.58 -3.11 19.93
CA SER A 156 -4.03 -3.10 20.14
C SER A 156 -4.80 -4.13 19.29
N GLY A 157 -6.09 -4.30 19.60
CA GLY A 157 -7.01 -5.21 18.89
C GLY A 157 -7.85 -4.55 17.78
N CYS A 158 -7.54 -3.33 17.36
CA CYS A 158 -8.48 -2.46 16.62
C CYS A 158 -8.59 -2.70 15.10
N GLN A 159 -8.12 -3.86 14.64
CA GLN A 159 -8.25 -4.30 13.24
C GLN A 159 -7.58 -3.37 12.21
N ASN A 160 -6.65 -2.54 12.67
CA ASN A 160 -5.77 -1.66 11.89
C ASN A 160 -4.31 -2.14 11.95
N GLY A 161 -3.43 -1.46 11.21
CA GLY A 161 -2.00 -1.72 11.19
C GLY A 161 -1.64 -2.80 10.17
N ILE A 162 -1.72 -2.42 8.89
CA ILE A 162 -1.41 -3.30 7.76
C ILE A 162 -0.18 -2.79 7.01
N GLY A 163 0.81 -3.65 6.78
CA GLY A 163 2.03 -3.28 6.04
C GLY A 163 1.71 -2.62 4.70
N ILE A 164 1.07 -3.37 3.80
CA ILE A 164 0.61 -2.89 2.48
C ILE A 164 -0.88 -3.19 2.31
N ARG A 165 -1.68 -2.16 2.02
CA ARG A 165 -3.11 -2.26 1.74
C ARG A 165 -3.41 -1.87 0.30
N VAL A 166 -4.05 -2.75 -0.46
CA VAL A 166 -4.45 -2.53 -1.86
C VAL A 166 -5.97 -2.63 -1.96
N GLY A 167 -6.61 -1.50 -2.21
CA GLY A 167 -8.06 -1.36 -2.14
C GLY A 167 -8.62 -1.56 -0.73
N ARG A 168 -9.92 -1.26 -0.59
CA ARG A 168 -10.65 -1.43 0.67
C ARG A 168 -12.16 -1.42 0.44
N GLN A 169 -12.81 -2.50 0.82
CA GLN A 169 -14.26 -2.65 0.66
C GLN A 169 -15.05 -1.60 1.44
N SER A 170 -14.65 -1.31 2.69
CA SER A 170 -15.38 -0.37 3.57
C SER A 170 -15.38 1.07 3.04
N ASP A 171 -14.40 1.39 2.21
CA ASP A 171 -14.20 2.70 1.63
C ASP A 171 -14.69 2.73 0.18
N ASN A 172 -15.30 1.63 -0.29
CA ASN A 172 -15.76 1.41 -1.65
C ASN A 172 -14.70 1.77 -2.70
N THR A 173 -13.47 1.29 -2.48
CA THR A 173 -12.33 1.65 -3.31
C THR A 173 -11.52 0.43 -3.70
N ILE A 174 -10.88 0.51 -4.86
CA ILE A 174 -10.02 -0.52 -5.42
C ILE A 174 -8.60 0.00 -5.59
N GLY A 175 -7.65 -0.91 -5.71
CA GLY A 175 -6.26 -0.60 -6.07
C GLY A 175 -5.62 -1.76 -6.83
N MET A 176 -4.49 -1.47 -7.47
CA MET A 176 -3.67 -2.46 -8.15
C MET A 176 -2.24 -2.37 -7.63
N ALA A 177 -1.55 -3.49 -7.45
CA ALA A 177 -0.14 -3.43 -7.04
C ALA A 177 0.72 -4.55 -7.61
N SER A 178 1.96 -4.22 -7.96
CA SER A 178 3.07 -5.18 -8.00
C SER A 178 3.85 -5.01 -6.71
N ILE A 179 3.97 -6.07 -5.92
CA ILE A 179 4.60 -6.08 -4.60
C ILE A 179 5.70 -7.12 -4.64
N ASP A 180 6.95 -6.69 -4.82
CA ASP A 180 8.08 -7.57 -5.06
C ASP A 180 9.26 -7.27 -4.14
N GLU A 181 9.96 -8.30 -3.68
CA GLU A 181 11.22 -8.17 -2.90
C GLU A 181 11.15 -7.22 -1.67
N ASN A 182 9.97 -7.09 -1.05
CA ASN A 182 9.84 -6.31 0.20
C ASN A 182 10.03 -7.21 1.43
N THR A 183 10.53 -6.61 2.51
CA THR A 183 10.47 -7.19 3.85
C THR A 183 9.41 -6.46 4.67
N ILE A 184 8.41 -7.18 5.18
CA ILE A 184 7.26 -6.64 5.90
C ILE A 184 7.17 -7.33 7.25
N GLU A 185 7.38 -6.59 8.33
CA GLU A 185 7.47 -7.17 9.67
C GLU A 185 6.79 -6.37 10.79
N ASP A 186 6.45 -7.06 11.87
CA ASP A 186 5.85 -6.48 13.09
C ASP A 186 4.61 -5.60 12.82
N TYR A 187 3.74 -6.04 11.90
CA TYR A 187 2.44 -5.43 11.65
C TYR A 187 1.38 -5.92 12.66
N GLN A 188 0.35 -5.10 12.88
CA GLN A 188 -0.70 -5.42 13.87
C GLN A 188 -1.78 -6.36 13.33
N LYS A 189 -2.29 -6.14 12.12
CA LYS A 189 -3.44 -6.91 11.59
C LYS A 189 -3.11 -7.75 10.36
N GLY A 190 -2.32 -7.23 9.44
CA GLY A 190 -1.86 -8.03 8.31
C GLY A 190 -0.65 -7.47 7.60
N GLY A 191 0.11 -8.34 6.94
CA GLY A 191 1.31 -7.93 6.22
C GLY A 191 0.92 -7.26 4.91
N ILE A 192 0.30 -8.03 4.02
CA ILE A 192 -0.23 -7.56 2.75
C ILE A 192 -1.73 -7.89 2.70
N VAL A 193 -2.57 -6.89 2.44
CA VAL A 193 -4.02 -7.08 2.30
C VAL A 193 -4.47 -6.50 0.97
N VAL A 194 -4.96 -7.37 0.09
CA VAL A 194 -5.64 -6.99 -1.15
C VAL A 194 -7.13 -7.18 -0.93
N ASP A 195 -7.86 -6.08 -0.92
CA ASP A 195 -9.26 -6.05 -0.57
C ASP A 195 -10.08 -5.44 -1.69
N GLY A 196 -11.03 -6.21 -2.20
CA GLY A 196 -11.81 -5.88 -3.38
C GLY A 196 -13.11 -5.17 -3.05
N VAL A 197 -13.91 -5.03 -4.11
CA VAL A 197 -15.34 -4.75 -4.03
C VAL A 197 -16.11 -5.88 -4.70
N VAL A 198 -17.36 -6.11 -4.27
CA VAL A 198 -18.15 -7.27 -4.68
C VAL A 198 -18.78 -7.10 -6.08
N ALA A 199 -18.80 -5.88 -6.63
CA ALA A 199 -19.34 -5.60 -7.96
C ALA A 199 -18.41 -4.67 -8.77
N GLY A 200 -18.15 -5.03 -10.03
CA GLY A 200 -17.33 -4.25 -10.96
C GLY A 200 -15.86 -4.70 -11.02
N ILE A 201 -14.98 -3.79 -11.44
CA ILE A 201 -13.53 -3.99 -11.38
C ILE A 201 -13.16 -4.10 -9.89
N SER A 202 -12.40 -5.12 -9.54
CA SER A 202 -11.94 -5.36 -8.17
C SER A 202 -10.43 -5.17 -8.04
N SER A 203 -9.95 -5.11 -6.81
CA SER A 203 -8.52 -4.97 -6.53
C SER A 203 -7.73 -6.19 -7.01
N THR A 204 -6.55 -5.95 -7.56
CA THR A 204 -5.64 -7.01 -8.03
C THR A 204 -4.24 -6.78 -7.51
N ALA A 205 -3.45 -7.84 -7.44
CA ALA A 205 -2.03 -7.71 -7.13
C ALA A 205 -1.21 -8.83 -7.78
N VAL A 206 0.07 -8.55 -7.97
CA VAL A 206 1.15 -9.52 -8.11
C VAL A 206 2.00 -9.40 -6.85
N ILE A 207 2.17 -10.50 -6.13
CA ILE A 207 2.82 -10.55 -4.82
C ILE A 207 3.91 -11.60 -4.89
N THR A 208 5.16 -11.15 -5.06
CA THR A 208 6.28 -12.03 -5.36
C THR A 208 7.48 -11.77 -4.46
N ASN A 209 8.22 -12.82 -4.12
CA ASN A 209 9.54 -12.72 -3.47
C ASN A 209 9.59 -11.90 -2.16
N ASN A 210 8.46 -11.67 -1.50
CA ASN A 210 8.42 -10.91 -0.25
C ASN A 210 8.73 -11.78 0.97
N ILE A 211 9.28 -11.17 2.01
CA ILE A 211 9.38 -11.75 3.35
C ILE A 211 8.33 -11.08 4.23
N VAL A 212 7.36 -11.85 4.75
CA VAL A 212 6.23 -11.33 5.52
C VAL A 212 6.17 -12.02 6.88
N THR A 213 6.52 -11.28 7.94
CA THR A 213 6.66 -11.81 9.30
C THR A 213 5.74 -11.08 10.27
N GLY A 214 4.75 -11.77 10.86
CA GLY A 214 3.89 -11.19 11.88
C GLY A 214 4.63 -10.86 13.18
N ALA A 215 3.96 -10.18 14.11
CA ALA A 215 4.46 -9.87 15.46
C ALA A 215 4.72 -11.09 16.35
N GLY A 216 4.52 -12.32 15.84
CA GLY A 216 4.62 -13.56 16.59
C GLY A 216 3.34 -13.89 17.34
N ARG A 217 3.48 -14.67 18.41
CA ARG A 217 2.35 -15.13 19.24
C ARG A 217 1.75 -13.97 20.02
N THR A 218 0.47 -13.71 19.80
CA THR A 218 -0.29 -12.70 20.53
C THR A 218 -1.67 -13.21 20.95
N GLU A 219 -2.23 -12.61 22.00
CA GLU A 219 -3.59 -12.83 22.49
C GLU A 219 -4.51 -11.64 22.19
N ILE A 220 -3.97 -10.60 21.54
CA ILE A 220 -4.63 -9.31 21.34
C ILE A 220 -5.37 -9.27 20.00
N ILE A 221 -4.76 -9.80 18.92
CA ILE A 221 -5.32 -9.68 17.57
C ILE A 221 -4.94 -10.85 16.66
N GLY A 222 -5.90 -11.29 15.84
CA GLY A 222 -5.67 -12.24 14.75
C GLY A 222 -4.93 -11.59 13.59
N GLN A 223 -3.75 -12.09 13.26
CA GLN A 223 -2.89 -11.60 12.18
C GLN A 223 -3.02 -12.47 10.92
N ASN A 224 -3.03 -11.85 9.75
CA ASN A 224 -2.91 -12.55 8.48
C ASN A 224 -1.69 -12.05 7.71
N GLY A 225 -0.80 -12.96 7.30
CA GLY A 225 0.40 -12.58 6.56
C GLY A 225 0.06 -11.91 5.22
N ILE A 226 -0.57 -12.68 4.34
CA ILE A 226 -1.13 -12.20 3.08
C ILE A 226 -2.62 -12.52 3.08
N GLN A 227 -3.46 -11.51 2.87
CA GLN A 227 -4.91 -11.67 2.76
C GLN A 227 -5.40 -11.16 1.41
N VAL A 228 -6.21 -11.98 0.74
CA VAL A 228 -6.96 -11.61 -0.46
C VAL A 228 -8.43 -11.74 -0.11
N SER A 229 -9.19 -10.65 -0.20
CA SER A 229 -10.55 -10.66 0.31
C SER A 229 -11.58 -9.89 -0.52
N ARG A 230 -12.85 -10.28 -0.33
CA ARG A 230 -14.05 -9.55 -0.77
C ARG A 230 -14.02 -9.14 -2.24
N GLY A 231 -13.94 -10.13 -3.13
CA GLY A 231 -13.93 -9.93 -4.57
C GLY A 231 -12.56 -9.61 -5.17
N ALA A 232 -11.52 -9.39 -4.36
CA ALA A 232 -10.16 -9.18 -4.88
C ALA A 232 -9.68 -10.40 -5.67
N MET A 233 -8.91 -10.15 -6.73
CA MET A 233 -8.42 -11.18 -7.65
C MET A 233 -6.88 -11.23 -7.60
N VAL A 234 -6.34 -12.22 -6.88
CA VAL A 234 -4.91 -12.52 -6.81
C VAL A 234 -4.72 -14.01 -7.01
N PRO A 235 -4.79 -14.50 -8.27
CA PRO A 235 -4.71 -15.93 -8.55
C PRO A 235 -3.38 -16.51 -8.04
N PRO A 236 -3.30 -17.82 -7.77
CA PRO A 236 -2.05 -18.44 -7.30
C PRO A 236 -0.83 -18.19 -8.22
N THR A 237 -1.04 -17.94 -9.51
CA THR A 237 0.03 -17.54 -10.47
C THR A 237 0.65 -16.17 -10.17
N ASN A 238 -0.04 -15.33 -9.40
CA ASN A 238 0.40 -14.00 -8.99
C ASN A 238 0.88 -13.98 -7.53
N LEU A 239 0.81 -15.10 -6.80
CA LEU A 239 1.25 -15.21 -5.41
C LEU A 239 2.30 -16.31 -5.32
N HIS A 240 3.58 -15.97 -5.49
CA HIS A 240 4.66 -16.96 -5.56
C HIS A 240 6.01 -16.44 -5.05
N GLY A 241 6.91 -17.33 -4.65
CA GLY A 241 8.24 -16.97 -4.14
C GLY A 241 8.26 -16.30 -2.76
N ASN A 242 7.11 -16.07 -2.12
CA ASN A 242 7.05 -15.38 -0.83
C ASN A 242 7.44 -16.29 0.33
N THR A 243 8.02 -15.73 1.38
CA THR A 243 8.19 -16.39 2.68
C THR A 243 7.25 -15.74 3.70
N VAL A 244 6.33 -16.51 4.27
CA VAL A 244 5.32 -16.00 5.21
C VAL A 244 5.34 -16.77 6.52
N MET A 245 5.58 -16.06 7.63
CA MET A 245 5.72 -16.67 8.96
C MET A 245 5.27 -15.75 10.11
N GLY A 246 5.24 -16.29 11.34
CA GLY A 246 5.06 -15.50 12.55
C GLY A 246 3.62 -15.08 12.83
N ASN A 247 2.63 -15.58 12.09
CA ASN A 247 1.21 -15.25 12.31
C ASN A 247 0.59 -16.24 13.31
N PHE A 248 0.47 -15.83 14.57
CA PHE A 248 -0.12 -16.66 15.63
C PHE A 248 -1.06 -15.87 16.52
N TYR A 249 -2.29 -16.36 16.64
CA TYR A 249 -3.29 -15.80 17.53
C TYR A 249 -3.83 -16.84 18.49
N TRP A 250 -3.60 -16.61 19.78
CA TRP A 250 -4.08 -17.47 20.83
C TRP A 250 -5.28 -16.82 21.51
N ASN A 251 -6.48 -17.10 20.98
CA ASN A 251 -7.71 -16.65 21.61
C ASN A 251 -7.97 -17.42 22.91
N ARG A 252 -7.84 -16.77 24.08
CA ARG A 252 -8.22 -17.35 25.39
C ARG A 252 -9.70 -17.16 25.74
N SER A 253 -10.45 -16.38 24.96
CA SER A 253 -11.83 -16.09 25.28
C SER A 253 -12.75 -17.25 24.90
N ALA A 254 -13.43 -17.82 25.90
CA ALA A 254 -14.42 -18.88 25.72
C ALA A 254 -15.73 -18.39 25.05
N THR A 255 -15.93 -17.07 24.91
CA THR A 255 -17.17 -16.47 24.38
C THR A 255 -17.01 -15.92 22.97
N THR A 256 -15.81 -15.91 22.41
CA THR A 256 -15.56 -15.40 21.05
C THR A 256 -15.52 -16.57 20.08
N ILE A 257 -16.10 -16.40 18.90
CA ILE A 257 -15.96 -17.36 17.79
C ILE A 257 -14.46 -17.65 17.60
N PRO A 258 -14.03 -18.91 17.44
CA PRO A 258 -12.64 -19.24 17.21
C PRO A 258 -12.13 -18.51 15.96
N ALA A 259 -11.33 -17.46 16.16
CA ALA A 259 -10.58 -16.81 15.10
C ALA A 259 -9.16 -17.37 15.11
N VAL A 260 -8.59 -17.53 13.92
CA VAL A 260 -7.23 -18.03 13.71
C VAL A 260 -6.42 -17.02 12.93
N ALA A 261 -5.14 -16.93 13.25
CA ALA A 261 -4.16 -16.24 12.42
C ALA A 261 -3.76 -17.15 11.25
N THR A 262 -3.51 -16.55 10.09
CA THR A 262 -3.18 -17.31 8.87
C THR A 262 -1.93 -16.76 8.19
N GLY A 263 -1.11 -17.63 7.59
CA GLY A 263 -0.06 -17.19 6.68
C GLY A 263 -0.66 -16.55 5.43
N VAL A 264 -1.43 -17.32 4.65
CA VAL A 264 -2.16 -16.84 3.47
C VAL A 264 -3.66 -17.12 3.63
N LEU A 265 -4.48 -16.08 3.60
CA LEU A 265 -5.94 -16.16 3.71
C LEU A 265 -6.62 -15.66 2.44
N TYR A 266 -7.43 -16.52 1.83
CA TYR A 266 -8.45 -16.11 0.87
C TYR A 266 -9.79 -16.03 1.59
N PHE A 267 -10.40 -14.84 1.67
CA PHE A 267 -11.67 -14.62 2.39
C PHE A 267 -12.70 -13.91 1.50
N HIS A 268 -13.65 -14.68 0.96
CA HIS A 268 -14.61 -14.25 -0.05
C HIS A 268 -13.90 -13.58 -1.23
N ALA A 269 -12.74 -14.10 -1.63
CA ALA A 269 -11.98 -13.57 -2.76
C ALA A 269 -12.78 -13.75 -4.07
N GLY A 270 -12.51 -12.93 -5.08
CA GLY A 270 -13.19 -13.07 -6.37
C GLY A 270 -12.55 -14.19 -7.18
N GLU A 271 -13.32 -14.89 -8.03
CA GLU A 271 -12.74 -15.86 -8.98
C GLU A 271 -12.07 -15.17 -10.17
N PRO A 272 -10.94 -15.70 -10.71
CA PRO A 272 -10.24 -16.93 -10.31
C PRO A 272 -9.19 -16.69 -9.20
N GLY A 273 -9.38 -15.68 -8.36
CA GLY A 273 -8.43 -15.24 -7.35
C GLY A 273 -7.98 -16.34 -6.38
N TYR A 274 -8.76 -17.40 -6.16
CA TYR A 274 -8.34 -18.54 -5.34
C TYR A 274 -8.47 -19.89 -6.07
N GLU A 275 -8.69 -19.87 -7.38
CA GLU A 275 -8.80 -21.07 -8.20
C GLU A 275 -7.43 -21.74 -8.37
N GLY A 276 -7.32 -22.99 -7.91
CA GLY A 276 -6.11 -23.82 -8.04
C GLY A 276 -5.23 -23.86 -6.79
N PRO A 277 -4.17 -24.69 -6.80
CA PRO A 277 -3.26 -24.81 -5.68
C PRO A 277 -2.40 -23.55 -5.51
N ILE A 278 -2.13 -23.16 -4.27
CA ILE A 278 -1.10 -22.14 -3.96
C ILE A 278 0.22 -22.56 -4.59
N ASN A 279 0.90 -21.60 -5.22
CA ASN A 279 2.18 -21.86 -5.87
C ASN A 279 3.20 -22.42 -4.87
N SER A 280 3.82 -23.55 -5.23
CA SER A 280 4.74 -24.30 -4.36
C SER A 280 6.06 -23.59 -4.06
N THR A 281 6.38 -22.51 -4.78
CA THR A 281 7.55 -21.68 -4.50
C THR A 281 7.38 -20.80 -3.25
N ASN A 282 6.15 -20.63 -2.74
CA ASN A 282 5.94 -19.95 -1.46
C ASN A 282 6.41 -20.83 -0.30
N LYS A 283 7.12 -20.23 0.65
CA LYS A 283 7.54 -20.83 1.92
C LYS A 283 6.64 -20.34 3.04
N ILE A 284 5.49 -20.98 3.22
CA ILE A 284 4.50 -20.62 4.25
C ILE A 284 4.65 -21.57 5.43
N ARG A 285 5.21 -21.08 6.55
CA ARG A 285 5.60 -21.93 7.68
C ARG A 285 5.58 -21.15 8.99
N HIS A 286 5.50 -21.85 10.11
CA HIS A 286 5.43 -21.22 11.43
C HIS A 286 4.34 -20.15 11.47
N ASN A 287 3.14 -20.51 11.01
CA ASN A 287 1.91 -19.77 11.24
C ASN A 287 0.95 -20.70 11.99
N GLN A 288 -0.06 -20.15 12.66
CA GLN A 288 -1.10 -20.94 13.31
C GLN A 288 -1.85 -21.80 12.29
N VAL A 289 -2.24 -21.18 11.16
CA VAL A 289 -2.69 -21.87 9.95
C VAL A 289 -1.84 -21.35 8.79
N ASN A 290 -1.27 -22.23 7.97
CA ASN A 290 -0.45 -21.78 6.84
C ASN A 290 -1.31 -21.17 5.73
N VAL A 291 -2.32 -21.90 5.27
CA VAL A 291 -3.22 -21.46 4.20
C VAL A 291 -4.66 -21.74 4.62
N SER A 292 -5.55 -20.77 4.42
CA SER A 292 -6.99 -20.93 4.59
C SER A 292 -7.73 -20.30 3.42
N VAL A 293 -8.77 -20.98 2.94
CA VAL A 293 -9.68 -20.48 1.91
C VAL A 293 -11.08 -20.53 2.50
N ILE A 294 -11.72 -19.36 2.55
CA ILE A 294 -13.08 -19.15 3.03
C ILE A 294 -13.85 -18.53 1.86
N PRO A 295 -14.72 -19.28 1.18
CA PRO A 295 -15.47 -18.80 0.02
C PRO A 295 -16.52 -17.76 0.40
#